data_AF-A0A8J5CFB5-F1
#
_entry.id   AF-A0A8J5CFB5-F1
#
_cell.length_a   1.000
_cell.length_b   1.000
_cell.length_c   1.000
_cell.angle_alpha   90.00
_cell.angle_beta   90.00
_cell.angle_gamma   90.00
#
_symmetry.space_group_name_H-M   'P 1'
#
loop_
_entity.id
_entity.type
_entity.pdbx_description
1 polymer ?
#
loop_
_entity_poly.entity_id
_entity_poly.type
_entity_poly.pdbx_seq_one_letter_code
_entity_poly.pdbx_strand_id
1 'polypeptide(L)'
;MDEIINRRKMAENGINLALVEERDDERSEKVAIKLPGTRQGDMSRRAFRPEVRVSYLTFSPTGRSWAASTSEGLLVYSLDTDWLFDPLDLDFSNTPSAVKQKIKEKDYSTVNVVVSNLTQLYVEKMLAYLAEAIESTRHIGLYSQWTTALVTSHGHTLKTRSPQIMSILNGLQKSLILHHNNLTKV
;
A
#
# COMPACT_ATOMS: atom_id res chain seq x y z
N MET A 1 63.00 -3.28 15.81
CA MET A 1 62.45 -2.03 16.35
C MET A 1 62.28 -2.28 17.82
N ASP A 2 63.28 -1.92 18.62
CA ASP A 2 63.29 -2.21 20.04
C ASP A 2 62.22 -1.35 20.73
N GLU A 3 61.23 -1.99 21.35
CA GLU A 3 60.26 -1.30 22.20
C GLU A 3 60.98 -0.77 23.44
N ILE A 4 61.21 0.54 23.48
CA ILE A 4 61.79 1.21 24.63
C ILE A 4 60.74 1.25 25.73
N ILE A 5 60.78 0.26 26.63
CA ILE A 5 59.86 0.17 27.78
C ILE A 5 60.20 1.28 28.77
N ASN A 6 59.25 2.21 28.98
CA ASN A 6 59.41 3.32 29.91
C ASN A 6 59.10 2.86 31.35
N ARG A 7 60.15 2.66 32.16
CA ARG A 7 60.04 2.13 33.55
C ARG A 7 59.13 2.97 34.47
N ARG A 8 58.97 4.27 34.19
CA ARG A 8 58.04 5.14 34.95
C ARG A 8 56.57 4.79 34.78
N LYS A 9 56.22 4.04 33.72
CA LYS A 9 54.84 3.64 33.39
C LYS A 9 54.58 2.13 33.62
N MET A 10 55.40 1.48 34.44
CA MET A 10 55.21 0.08 34.82
C MET A 10 54.63 0.01 36.23
N ALA A 11 53.59 -0.79 36.41
CA ALA A 11 53.09 -1.16 37.72
C ALA A 11 54.03 -2.17 38.39
N GLU A 12 53.97 -2.28 39.72
CA GLU A 12 54.85 -3.17 40.52
C GLU A 12 54.73 -4.65 40.13
N ASN A 13 53.55 -5.05 39.62
CA ASN A 13 53.27 -6.38 39.09
C ASN A 13 53.77 -6.60 37.65
N GLY A 14 54.55 -5.67 37.09
CA GLY A 14 55.13 -5.78 35.76
C GLY A 14 54.19 -5.44 34.60
N ILE A 15 52.95 -5.01 34.89
CA ILE A 15 52.00 -4.59 33.86
C ILE A 15 52.35 -3.18 33.35
N ASN A 16 52.36 -3.00 32.04
CA ASN A 16 52.52 -1.69 31.43
C ASN A 16 51.23 -0.90 31.54
N LEU A 17 51.24 0.14 32.38
CA LEU A 17 50.08 0.98 32.65
C LEU A 17 49.64 1.76 31.40
N ALA A 18 50.52 1.95 30.41
CA ALA A 18 50.16 2.57 29.13
C ALA A 18 49.24 1.70 28.25
N LEU A 19 49.08 0.42 28.58
CA LEU A 19 48.19 -0.52 27.89
C LEU A 19 46.88 -0.76 28.67
N VAL A 20 46.75 -0.18 29.87
CA VAL A 20 45.55 -0.31 30.70
C VAL A 20 44.59 0.82 30.33
N GLU A 21 43.48 0.48 29.67
CA GLU A 21 42.41 1.43 29.37
C GLU A 21 41.43 1.50 30.55
N GLU A 22 41.33 2.67 31.18
CA GLU A 22 40.30 2.96 32.17
C GLU A 22 38.93 3.08 31.48
N ARG A 23 37.93 2.37 32.01
CA ARG A 23 36.57 2.32 31.48
C ARG A 23 35.68 3.19 32.36
N ASP A 24 35.20 4.32 31.84
CA ASP A 24 34.10 5.06 32.45
C ASP A 24 32.77 4.40 32.05
N ASP A 25 32.07 3.86 33.04
CA ASP A 25 30.98 2.87 32.91
C ASP A 25 29.64 3.41 32.34
N GLU A 26 29.57 4.60 31.73
CA GLU A 26 28.26 5.18 31.36
C GLU A 26 27.96 5.40 29.88
N ARG A 27 28.89 5.18 28.95
CA ARG A 27 28.55 5.30 27.51
C ARG A 27 29.62 4.73 26.59
N SER A 28 29.95 3.45 26.77
CA SER A 28 30.97 2.78 25.95
C SER A 28 30.61 2.82 24.46
N GLU A 29 31.09 3.85 23.76
CA GLU A 29 31.22 3.89 22.31
C GLU A 29 31.89 2.58 21.89
N LYS A 30 31.33 1.92 20.88
CA LYS A 30 31.80 0.61 20.40
C LYS A 30 33.25 0.72 19.91
N VAL A 31 34.19 0.48 20.82
CA VAL A 31 35.63 0.49 20.55
C VAL A 31 35.91 -0.52 19.45
N ALA A 32 36.60 -0.06 18.40
CA ALA A 32 36.99 -0.91 17.30
C ALA A 32 37.98 -1.96 17.82
N ILE A 33 37.54 -3.22 17.87
CA ILE A 33 38.39 -4.36 18.23
C ILE A 33 39.52 -4.43 17.19
N LYS A 34 40.75 -4.15 17.62
CA LYS A 34 41.94 -4.37 16.80
C LYS A 34 42.31 -5.85 16.90
N LEU A 35 42.08 -6.59 15.83
CA LEU A 35 42.44 -8.01 15.77
C LEU A 35 43.97 -8.13 15.61
N PRO A 36 44.65 -8.97 16.41
CA PRO A 36 46.10 -9.18 16.30
C PRO A 36 46.48 -9.59 14.87
N GLY A 37 47.54 -8.98 14.33
CA GLY A 37 48.04 -9.30 12.98
C GLY A 37 47.33 -8.61 11.81
N THR A 38 46.28 -7.81 12.05
CA THR A 38 45.56 -7.12 10.97
C THR A 38 45.90 -5.62 10.95
N ARG A 39 46.42 -5.13 9.82
CA ARG A 39 46.70 -3.69 9.62
C ARG A 39 45.44 -2.82 9.58
N GLN A 40 44.30 -3.41 9.21
CA GLN A 40 42.99 -2.80 9.17
C GLN A 40 42.12 -3.52 10.21
N GLY A 41 41.31 -2.79 10.99
CA GLY A 41 40.47 -3.39 12.05
C GLY A 41 39.40 -4.34 11.52
N ASP A 42 38.42 -4.69 12.36
CA ASP A 42 37.29 -5.58 12.06
C ASP A 42 36.75 -5.46 10.62
N MET A 43 37.09 -6.42 9.77
CA MET A 43 36.65 -6.52 8.36
C MET A 43 35.15 -6.85 8.22
N SER A 44 34.45 -7.10 9.34
CA SER A 44 33.00 -7.28 9.35
C SER A 44 32.24 -5.94 9.39
N ARG A 45 32.94 -4.80 9.58
CA ARG A 45 32.34 -3.46 9.41
C ARG A 45 32.12 -3.16 7.93
N ARG A 46 31.01 -3.69 7.40
CA ARG A 46 30.54 -3.34 6.05
C ARG A 46 29.95 -1.92 6.10
N ALA A 47 30.69 -0.95 5.57
CA ALA A 47 30.11 0.33 5.20
C ALA A 47 29.32 0.14 3.89
N PHE A 48 28.08 -0.31 3.99
CA PHE A 48 27.17 -0.45 2.85
C PHE A 48 26.36 0.82 2.69
N ARG A 49 26.51 1.50 1.55
CA ARG A 49 25.65 2.62 1.16
C ARG A 49 24.56 2.07 0.25
N PRO A 50 23.30 1.93 0.73
CA PRO A 50 22.23 1.46 -0.13
C PRO A 50 21.99 2.48 -1.25
N GLU A 51 22.17 2.06 -2.50
CA GLU A 51 21.80 2.85 -3.67
C GLU A 51 20.32 2.64 -3.97
N VAL A 52 19.58 3.74 -4.18
CA VAL A 52 18.16 3.67 -4.53
C VAL A 52 18.03 3.09 -5.94
N ARG A 53 17.49 1.89 -6.04
CA ARG A 53 17.23 1.18 -7.30
C ARG A 53 15.79 0.70 -7.33
N VAL A 54 15.17 0.76 -8.51
CA VAL A 54 13.93 0.04 -8.83
C VAL A 54 14.28 -1.17 -9.70
N SER A 55 13.99 -2.38 -9.22
CA SER A 55 14.28 -3.63 -9.92
C SER A 55 13.16 -4.05 -10.87
N TYR A 56 11.91 -3.80 -10.49
CA TYR A 56 10.75 -4.17 -11.29
C TYR A 56 9.60 -3.20 -11.06
N LEU A 57 8.79 -2.98 -12.10
CA LEU A 57 7.59 -2.16 -12.07
C LEU A 57 6.45 -2.94 -12.71
N THR A 58 5.29 -2.97 -12.06
CA THR A 58 4.11 -3.63 -12.58
C THR A 58 2.88 -2.76 -12.40
N PHE A 59 2.02 -2.73 -13.42
CA PHE A 59 0.71 -2.09 -13.33
C PHE A 59 -0.32 -3.12 -12.86
N SER A 60 -1.24 -2.68 -12.01
CA SER A 60 -2.43 -3.47 -11.70
C SER A 60 -3.19 -3.76 -13.01
N PRO A 61 -3.69 -4.99 -13.21
CA PRO A 61 -4.58 -5.31 -14.33
C PRO A 61 -5.84 -4.44 -14.39
N THR A 62 -6.23 -3.84 -13.26
CA THR A 62 -7.34 -2.86 -13.17
C THR A 62 -6.89 -1.43 -13.46
N GLY A 63 -5.61 -1.18 -13.76
CA GLY A 63 -5.06 0.12 -14.19
C GLY A 63 -5.09 1.25 -13.17
N ARG A 64 -5.61 1.01 -11.96
CA ARG A 64 -5.79 2.06 -10.92
C ARG A 64 -4.57 2.26 -10.04
N SER A 65 -3.71 1.26 -9.97
CA SER A 65 -2.51 1.25 -9.14
C SER A 65 -1.35 0.59 -9.87
N TRP A 66 -0.14 0.88 -9.40
CA TRP A 66 1.08 0.24 -9.85
C TRP A 66 2.00 0.03 -8.66
N ALA A 67 2.86 -0.97 -8.77
CA ALA A 67 3.81 -1.32 -7.74
C ALA A 67 5.23 -1.33 -8.29
N ALA A 68 6.18 -0.84 -7.49
CA ALA A 68 7.60 -0.85 -7.78
C ALA A 68 8.36 -1.58 -6.68
N SER A 69 9.17 -2.56 -7.07
CA SER A 69 10.11 -3.23 -6.17
C SER A 69 11.41 -2.44 -6.12
N THR A 70 11.66 -1.79 -4.99
CA THR A 70 12.82 -0.93 -4.76
C THR A 70 13.79 -1.55 -3.75
N SER A 71 14.99 -0.98 -3.62
CA SER A 71 15.98 -1.36 -2.60
C SER A 71 15.48 -1.16 -1.16
N GLU A 72 14.47 -0.30 -0.96
CA GLU A 72 13.84 -0.05 0.35
C GLU A 72 12.65 -0.99 0.61
N GLY A 73 12.06 -1.56 -0.44
CA GLY A 73 10.89 -2.44 -0.36
C GLY A 73 9.94 -2.32 -1.54
N LEU A 74 8.74 -2.88 -1.39
CA LEU A 74 7.68 -2.80 -2.39
C LEU A 74 6.83 -1.53 -2.15
N LEU A 75 6.90 -0.58 -3.09
CA LEU A 75 6.08 0.63 -3.06
C LEU A 75 4.85 0.42 -3.93
N VAL A 76 3.66 0.67 -3.38
CA VAL A 76 2.39 0.60 -4.12
C VAL A 76 1.78 1.99 -4.18
N TYR A 77 1.57 2.48 -5.40
CA TYR A 77 0.94 3.76 -5.67
C TYR A 77 -0.44 3.54 -6.29
N SER A 78 -1.43 4.30 -5.84
CA SER A 78 -2.80 4.26 -6.37
C SER A 78 -3.29 5.66 -6.75
N LEU A 79 -4.16 5.71 -7.76
CA LEU A 79 -4.91 6.90 -8.17
C LEU A 79 -6.23 7.06 -7.40
N ASP A 80 -6.49 6.19 -6.42
CA ASP A 80 -7.71 6.27 -5.60
C ASP A 80 -7.73 7.59 -4.84
N THR A 81 -8.61 8.49 -5.27
CA THR A 81 -8.88 9.77 -4.63
C THR A 81 -10.14 9.62 -3.80
N ASP A 82 -10.00 9.79 -2.49
CA ASP A 82 -11.15 9.92 -1.61
C ASP A 82 -11.91 11.22 -1.94
N TRP A 83 -13.06 11.03 -2.58
CA TRP A 83 -14.21 11.92 -2.69
C TRP A 83 -13.93 13.32 -3.31
N LEU A 84 -14.13 13.43 -4.62
CA LEU A 84 -14.33 14.73 -5.26
C LEU A 84 -15.74 15.24 -4.92
N PHE A 85 -15.79 16.22 -4.01
CA PHE A 85 -16.96 17.06 -3.70
C PHE A 85 -17.30 17.91 -4.93
N ASP A 86 -18.55 17.81 -5.41
CA ASP A 86 -19.08 18.71 -6.43
C ASP A 86 -19.83 19.85 -5.72
N PRO A 87 -19.36 21.11 -5.78
CA PRO A 87 -20.01 22.23 -5.11
C PRO A 87 -21.36 22.62 -5.72
N LEU A 88 -21.71 22.10 -6.91
CA LEU A 88 -22.93 22.45 -7.64
C LEU A 88 -24.06 21.42 -7.51
N ASP A 89 -23.77 20.20 -7.06
CA ASP A 89 -24.76 19.13 -6.87
C ASP A 89 -25.01 18.89 -5.37
N LEU A 90 -26.00 19.62 -4.82
CA LEU A 90 -26.31 19.70 -3.38
C LEU A 90 -27.48 18.81 -2.94
N ASP A 91 -27.97 17.89 -3.79
CA ASP A 91 -29.03 16.96 -3.36
C ASP A 91 -28.46 15.86 -2.45
N PHE A 92 -28.78 15.93 -1.16
CA PHE A 92 -28.36 14.96 -0.15
C PHE A 92 -28.73 13.52 -0.51
N SER A 93 -29.81 13.30 -1.25
CA SER A 93 -30.32 11.97 -1.56
C SER A 93 -29.50 11.21 -2.61
N ASN A 94 -28.75 11.93 -3.45
CA ASN A 94 -27.98 11.39 -4.58
C ASN A 94 -26.46 11.43 -4.37
N THR A 95 -26.00 11.84 -3.18
CA THR A 95 -24.57 11.79 -2.83
C THR A 95 -24.07 10.35 -2.70
N PRO A 96 -22.80 10.06 -3.08
CA PRO A 96 -22.21 8.72 -2.88
C PRO A 96 -22.25 8.25 -1.41
N SER A 97 -22.23 9.17 -0.45
CA SER A 97 -22.39 8.86 0.97
C SER A 97 -23.79 8.34 1.29
N ALA A 98 -24.84 8.98 0.77
CA ALA A 98 -26.22 8.53 0.93
C ALA A 98 -26.45 7.17 0.25
N VAL A 99 -25.87 6.94 -0.92
CA VAL A 99 -25.93 5.62 -1.58
C VAL A 99 -25.25 4.54 -0.73
N LYS A 100 -24.07 4.81 -0.17
CA LYS A 100 -23.40 3.89 0.76
C LYS A 100 -24.24 3.61 2.00
N GLN A 101 -24.93 4.62 2.53
CA GLN A 101 -25.83 4.45 3.66
C GLN A 101 -27.01 3.54 3.31
N LYS A 102 -27.67 3.74 2.16
CA LYS A 102 -28.75 2.87 1.68
C LYS A 102 -28.31 1.43 1.45
N ILE A 103 -27.09 1.24 0.93
CA ILE A 103 -26.48 -0.09 0.79
C ILE A 103 -26.27 -0.75 2.17
N LYS A 104 -25.86 0.01 3.20
CA LYS A 104 -25.73 -0.49 4.57
C LYS A 104 -27.08 -0.82 5.20
N GLU A 105 -28.11 -0.02 4.92
CA GLU A 105 -29.49 -0.23 5.37
C GLU A 105 -30.16 -1.43 4.68
N LYS A 106 -29.54 -1.99 3.64
CA LYS A 106 -30.00 -3.17 2.88
C LYS A 106 -31.37 -3.00 2.24
N ASP A 107 -31.67 -1.78 1.80
CA ASP A 107 -32.90 -1.52 1.07
C ASP A 107 -32.76 -1.92 -0.40
N TYR A 108 -33.57 -2.90 -0.82
CA TYR A 108 -33.62 -3.42 -2.19
C TYR A 108 -34.61 -2.67 -3.08
N SER A 109 -35.56 -1.95 -2.47
CA SER A 109 -36.69 -1.35 -3.19
C SER A 109 -36.34 -0.02 -3.83
N THR A 110 -35.49 0.77 -3.18
CA THR A 110 -35.14 2.12 -3.62
C THR A 110 -34.01 2.17 -4.65
N VAL A 111 -33.39 1.02 -4.96
CA VAL A 111 -32.22 0.92 -5.85
C VAL A 111 -32.46 1.60 -7.20
N ASN A 112 -33.55 1.25 -7.89
CA ASN A 112 -33.83 1.77 -9.23
C ASN A 112 -34.08 3.29 -9.24
N VAL A 113 -34.78 3.80 -8.22
CA VAL A 113 -35.11 5.23 -8.09
C VAL A 113 -33.85 6.05 -7.83
N VAL A 114 -32.96 5.56 -6.97
CA VAL A 114 -31.70 6.23 -6.66
C VAL A 114 -30.78 6.22 -7.88
N VAL A 115 -30.69 5.08 -8.55
CA VAL A 115 -29.83 4.94 -9.73
C VAL A 115 -30.31 5.83 -10.87
N SER A 116 -31.61 5.94 -11.14
CA SER A 116 -32.13 6.79 -12.23
C SER A 116 -31.87 8.29 -12.04
N ASN A 117 -31.75 8.74 -10.78
CA ASN A 117 -31.51 10.15 -10.45
C ASN A 117 -30.01 10.49 -10.32
N LEU A 118 -29.13 9.51 -10.49
CA LEU A 118 -27.70 9.70 -10.27
C LEU A 118 -27.04 10.44 -11.44
N THR A 119 -26.30 11.51 -11.16
CA THR A 119 -25.52 12.23 -12.18
C THR A 119 -24.41 11.34 -12.77
N GLN A 120 -24.15 11.47 -14.07
CA GLN A 120 -23.16 10.67 -14.81
C GLN A 120 -21.77 10.62 -14.15
N LEU A 121 -21.33 11.73 -13.53
CA LEU A 121 -20.04 11.81 -12.84
C LEU A 121 -19.96 10.87 -11.62
N TYR A 122 -21.07 10.63 -10.94
CA TYR A 122 -21.14 9.72 -9.80
C TYR A 122 -21.29 8.27 -10.22
N VAL A 123 -21.86 7.99 -11.40
CA VAL A 123 -22.03 6.63 -11.93
C VAL A 123 -20.68 5.91 -12.02
N GLU A 124 -19.66 6.55 -12.60
CA GLU A 124 -18.33 5.95 -12.76
C GLU A 124 -17.67 5.66 -11.39
N LYS A 125 -17.80 6.60 -10.43
CA LYS A 125 -17.28 6.45 -9.07
C LYS A 125 -18.02 5.35 -8.30
N MET A 126 -19.34 5.30 -8.43
CA MET A 126 -20.17 4.27 -7.80
C MET A 126 -19.88 2.89 -8.38
N LEU A 127 -19.67 2.80 -9.70
CA LEU A 127 -19.29 1.56 -10.37
C LEU A 127 -17.93 1.04 -9.89
N ALA A 128 -16.96 1.95 -9.71
CA ALA A 128 -15.66 1.61 -9.13
C ALA A 128 -15.79 1.13 -7.67
N TYR A 129 -16.56 1.83 -6.85
CA TYR A 129 -16.84 1.42 -5.47
C TYR A 129 -17.51 0.05 -5.39
N LEU A 130 -18.51 -0.22 -6.24
CA LEU A 130 -19.18 -1.52 -6.27
C LEU A 130 -18.23 -2.64 -6.72
N ALA A 131 -17.32 -2.38 -7.65
CA ALA A 131 -16.31 -3.36 -8.10
C ALA A 131 -15.44 -3.85 -6.94
N GLU A 132 -14.98 -2.93 -6.11
CA GLU A 132 -14.17 -3.23 -4.93
C GLU A 132 -15.02 -3.86 -3.82
N ALA A 133 -16.21 -3.32 -3.57
CA ALA A 133 -17.08 -3.80 -2.50
C ALA A 133 -17.66 -5.20 -2.77
N ILE A 134 -17.85 -5.58 -4.04
CA ILE A 134 -18.27 -6.95 -4.40
C ILE A 134 -17.21 -7.96 -3.96
N GLU A 135 -15.90 -7.69 -4.10
CA GLU A 135 -14.85 -8.65 -3.69
C GLU A 135 -14.90 -8.97 -2.18
N SER A 136 -15.34 -8.02 -1.33
CA SER A 136 -15.31 -8.15 0.13
C SER A 136 -16.67 -8.43 0.80
N THR A 137 -17.79 -8.23 0.10
CA THR A 137 -19.12 -8.31 0.69
C THR A 137 -19.67 -9.73 0.79
N ARG A 138 -20.49 -9.97 1.83
CA ARG A 138 -21.32 -11.19 1.95
C ARG A 138 -22.69 -11.05 1.28
N HIS A 139 -23.11 -9.82 0.94
CA HIS A 139 -24.44 -9.52 0.40
C HIS A 139 -24.44 -9.44 -1.13
N ILE A 140 -23.97 -10.49 -1.80
CA ILE A 140 -23.79 -10.51 -3.27
C ILE A 140 -25.04 -10.11 -4.06
N GLY A 141 -26.23 -10.55 -3.63
CA GLY A 141 -27.48 -10.24 -4.32
C GLY A 141 -27.81 -8.75 -4.34
N LEU A 142 -27.59 -8.05 -3.22
CA LEU A 142 -27.82 -6.60 -3.14
C LEU A 142 -26.85 -5.87 -4.06
N TYR A 143 -25.56 -6.15 -3.92
CA TYR A 143 -24.53 -5.47 -4.72
C TYR A 143 -24.70 -5.76 -6.22
N SER A 144 -25.03 -7.00 -6.60
CA SER A 144 -25.32 -7.38 -7.99
C SER A 144 -26.51 -6.60 -8.55
N GLN A 145 -27.60 -6.44 -7.77
CA GLN A 145 -28.76 -5.64 -8.19
C GLN A 145 -28.39 -4.17 -8.42
N TRP A 146 -27.56 -3.58 -7.55
CA TRP A 146 -27.05 -2.21 -7.75
C TRP A 146 -26.22 -2.10 -9.03
N THR A 147 -25.32 -3.05 -9.28
CA THR A 147 -24.48 -3.07 -10.49
C THR A 147 -25.31 -3.21 -11.76
N THR A 148 -26.28 -4.15 -11.77
CA THR A 148 -27.19 -4.33 -12.92
C THR A 148 -28.01 -3.07 -13.14
N ALA A 149 -28.62 -2.49 -12.10
CA ALA A 149 -29.40 -1.25 -12.22
C ALA A 149 -28.55 -0.11 -12.82
N LEU A 150 -27.31 0.08 -12.36
CA LEU A 150 -26.41 1.11 -12.87
C LEU A 150 -26.03 0.88 -14.33
N VAL A 151 -25.64 -0.35 -14.70
CA VAL A 151 -25.24 -0.69 -16.07
C VAL A 151 -26.42 -0.63 -17.02
N THR A 152 -27.63 -1.02 -16.59
CA THR A 152 -28.84 -0.98 -17.44
C THR A 152 -29.34 0.44 -17.67
N SER A 153 -29.38 1.27 -16.63
CA SER A 153 -29.86 2.66 -16.74
C SER A 153 -28.87 3.57 -17.49
N HIS A 154 -27.56 3.41 -17.28
CA HIS A 154 -26.52 4.28 -17.84
C HIS A 154 -25.71 3.62 -18.96
N GLY A 155 -26.18 2.50 -19.51
CA GLY A 155 -25.42 1.65 -20.43
C GLY A 155 -24.96 2.36 -21.70
N HIS A 156 -25.77 3.27 -22.25
CA HIS A 156 -25.40 4.05 -23.43
C HIS A 156 -24.17 4.93 -23.16
N THR A 157 -24.20 5.71 -22.07
CA THR A 157 -23.11 6.62 -21.70
C THR A 157 -21.84 5.86 -21.30
N LEU A 158 -21.99 4.72 -20.61
CA LEU A 158 -20.89 3.83 -20.28
C LEU A 158 -20.24 3.24 -21.53
N LYS A 159 -21.02 2.92 -22.57
CA LYS A 159 -20.49 2.37 -23.83
C LYS A 159 -19.67 3.41 -24.60
N THR A 160 -20.12 4.67 -24.65
CA THR A 160 -19.38 5.77 -25.29
C THR A 160 -18.05 6.05 -24.59
N ARG A 161 -18.01 5.97 -23.26
CA ARG A 161 -16.81 6.20 -22.43
C ARG A 161 -16.08 4.90 -22.06
N SER A 162 -16.41 3.80 -22.73
CA SER A 162 -15.87 2.47 -22.43
C SER A 162 -14.33 2.41 -22.39
N PRO A 163 -13.56 3.14 -23.22
CA PRO A 163 -12.10 3.10 -23.15
C PRO A 163 -11.56 3.64 -21.82
N GLN A 164 -12.21 4.65 -21.23
CA GLN A 164 -11.79 5.24 -19.95
C GLN A 164 -12.20 4.39 -18.74
N ILE A 165 -13.33 3.68 -18.83
CA ILE A 165 -13.89 2.89 -17.71
C ILE A 165 -13.60 1.39 -17.81
N MET A 166 -12.90 0.93 -18.86
CA MET A 166 -12.62 -0.49 -19.10
C MET A 166 -11.96 -1.17 -17.90
N SER A 167 -11.09 -0.43 -17.20
CA SER A 167 -10.37 -0.91 -16.03
C SER A 167 -11.31 -1.20 -14.85
N ILE A 168 -12.36 -0.39 -14.68
CA ILE A 168 -13.44 -0.58 -13.70
C ILE A 168 -14.33 -1.76 -14.11
N LEU A 169 -14.68 -1.85 -15.40
CA LEU A 169 -15.49 -2.95 -15.93
C LEU A 169 -14.79 -4.31 -15.78
N ASN A 170 -13.47 -4.35 -16.03
CA ASN A 170 -12.65 -5.55 -15.81
C ASN A 170 -12.60 -5.92 -14.33
N GLY A 171 -12.50 -4.93 -13.42
CA GLY A 171 -12.61 -5.14 -11.98
C GLY A 171 -13.95 -5.77 -11.57
N LEU A 172 -15.05 -5.22 -12.09
CA LEU A 172 -16.38 -5.79 -11.87
C LEU A 172 -16.51 -7.21 -12.40
N GLN A 173 -16.10 -7.44 -13.64
CA GLN A 173 -16.14 -8.75 -14.28
C GLN A 173 -15.35 -9.77 -13.46
N LYS A 174 -14.12 -9.43 -13.06
CA LYS A 174 -13.27 -10.27 -12.21
C LYS A 174 -13.98 -10.61 -10.89
N SER A 175 -14.54 -9.60 -10.20
CA SER A 175 -15.19 -9.79 -8.89
C SER A 175 -16.43 -10.70 -8.99
N LEU A 176 -17.26 -10.52 -10.03
CA LEU A 176 -18.46 -11.32 -10.27
C LEU A 176 -18.11 -12.76 -10.66
N ILE A 177 -17.12 -12.96 -11.53
CA ILE A 177 -16.65 -14.29 -11.92
C ILE A 177 -16.07 -15.03 -10.72
N LEU A 178 -15.28 -14.34 -9.88
CA LEU A 178 -14.72 -14.93 -8.66
C LEU A 178 -15.83 -15.42 -7.73
N HIS A 179 -16.87 -14.61 -7.48
CA HIS A 179 -18.00 -15.03 -6.65
C HIS A 179 -18.82 -16.13 -7.29
N HIS A 180 -19.06 -16.09 -8.59
CA HIS A 180 -19.73 -17.17 -9.30
C HIS A 180 -18.98 -18.49 -9.11
N ASN A 181 -17.66 -18.49 -9.30
CA ASN A 181 -16.81 -19.66 -9.13
C ASN A 181 -16.75 -20.15 -7.67
N ASN A 182 -16.89 -19.26 -6.69
CA ASN A 182 -16.93 -19.65 -5.28
C ASN A 182 -18.27 -20.30 -4.93
N LEU A 183 -19.38 -19.75 -5.44
CA LEU A 183 -20.72 -20.29 -5.19
C LEU A 183 -20.96 -21.62 -5.91
N THR A 184 -20.39 -21.83 -7.10
CA THR A 184 -20.54 -23.10 -7.84
C THR A 184 -19.73 -24.25 -7.26
N LYS A 185 -18.76 -23.97 -6.38
CA LYS A 185 -17.94 -24.98 -5.70
C LYS A 185 -18.55 -25.50 -4.40
N VAL A 186 -19.63 -24.89 -3.93
CA VAL A 186 -20.39 -25.29 -2.73
C VAL A 186 -21.58 -26.13 -3.16
#